data_AF-A0A2V5M578-F1
#
_entry.id   AF-A0A2V5M578-F1
#
_cell.length_a   1.000
_cell.length_b   1.000
_cell.length_c   1.000
_cell.angle_alpha   90.00
_cell.angle_beta   90.00
_cell.angle_gamma   90.00
#
_symmetry.space_group_name_H-M   'P 1'
#
loop_
_entity.id
_entity.type
_entity.pdbx_description
1 polymer ?
#
loop_
_entity_poly.entity_id
_entity_poly.type
_entity_poly.pdbx_seq_one_letter_code
_entity_poly.pdbx_strand_id
1 'polypeptide(L)'
;MNSARPIGIKLLAIFFAFGACMCALTIVLLIFPGTMLDSLWRLNPKAHAAFQTIGWLSILLMAAIATACALTAIGLAKNTT
;
A
#
# COMPACT_ATOMS: atom_id res chain seq x y z
N MET A 1 33.52 4.56 15.08
CA MET A 1 32.59 5.49 14.40
C MET A 1 32.14 4.85 13.09
N ASN A 2 31.16 3.93 13.09
CA ASN A 2 30.62 3.38 11.85
C ASN A 2 29.41 4.21 11.44
N SER A 3 29.63 5.19 10.56
CA SER A 3 28.57 5.90 9.82
C SER A 3 27.92 5.00 8.78
N ALA A 4 27.49 3.81 9.18
CA ALA A 4 26.58 3.00 8.38
C ALA A 4 25.22 3.68 8.47
N ARG A 5 24.84 4.44 7.44
CA ARG A 5 23.44 4.86 7.24
C ARG A 5 22.56 3.65 7.59
N PRO A 6 21.63 3.74 8.55
CA PRO A 6 20.97 2.58 9.09
C PRO A 6 20.24 1.85 7.96
N ILE A 7 20.83 0.76 7.48
CA ILE A 7 20.35 -0.01 6.32
C ILE A 7 18.91 -0.48 6.57
N GLY A 8 18.61 -0.84 7.82
CA GLY A 8 17.25 -1.19 8.25
C GLY A 8 16.23 -0.08 8.00
N ILE A 9 16.62 1.19 8.17
CA ILE A 9 15.75 2.34 7.93
C ILE A 9 15.44 2.50 6.43
N LYS A 10 16.43 2.30 5.55
CA LYS A 10 16.20 2.32 4.10
C LYS A 10 15.29 1.17 3.66
N LEU A 11 15.51 -0.03 4.18
CA LEU A 11 14.67 -1.20 3.91
C LEU A 11 13.22 -0.96 4.34
N LEU A 12 13.02 -0.40 5.53
CA LEU A 12 11.69 -0.07 6.04
C LEU A 12 11.00 0.97 5.14
N ALA A 13 11.71 2.02 4.70
CA ALA A 13 11.16 3.03 3.79
C ALA A 13 10.71 2.43 2.46
N ILE A 14 11.51 1.53 1.87
CA ILE A 14 11.16 0.82 0.62
C ILE A 14 9.94 -0.09 0.84
N PHE A 15 9.90 -0.81 1.96
CA PHE A 15 8.76 -1.67 2.30
C PHE A 15 7.46 -0.87 2.43
N PHE A 16 7.49 0.27 3.12
CA PHE A 16 6.33 1.15 3.25
C PHE A 16 5.92 1.76 1.91
N ALA A 17 6.87 2.15 1.06
CA ALA A 17 6.59 2.63 -0.30
C ALA A 17 5.90 1.54 -1.14
N PHE A 18 6.40 0.30 -1.08
CA PHE A 18 5.78 -0.83 -1.75
C PHE A 18 4.35 -1.10 -1.24
N GLY A 19 4.16 -1.05 0.09
CA GLY A 19 2.84 -1.18 0.71
C GLY A 19 1.86 -0.09 0.25
N ALA A 20 2.32 1.16 0.14
CA ALA A 20 1.52 2.27 -0.38
C ALA A 20 1.10 2.04 -1.85
N CYS A 21 2.01 1.54 -2.71
CA CYS A 21 1.69 1.18 -4.09
C CYS A 21 0.65 0.07 -4.17
N MET A 22 0.76 -0.97 -3.36
CA MET A 22 -0.23 -2.07 -3.32
C MET A 22 -1.60 -1.60 -2.83
N CYS A 23 -1.64 -0.70 -1.83
CA CYS A 23 -2.90 -0.10 -1.38
C CYS A 23 -3.51 0.77 -2.48
N ALA A 24 -2.72 1.61 -3.16
CA ALA A 24 -3.18 2.40 -4.29
C ALA A 24 -3.72 1.53 -5.43
N LEU A 25 -3.02 0.44 -5.76
CA LEU A 25 -3.48 -0.55 -6.73
C LEU A 25 -4.83 -1.16 -6.33
N THR A 26 -5.00 -1.48 -5.04
CA THR A 26 -6.26 -1.99 -4.48
C THR A 26 -7.39 -0.97 -4.56
N ILE A 27 -7.11 0.31 -4.31
CA ILE A 27 -8.08 1.40 -4.48
C ILE A 27 -8.50 1.52 -5.93
N VAL A 28 -7.55 1.48 -6.88
CA VAL A 28 -7.84 1.53 -8.32
C VAL A 28 -8.69 0.33 -8.76
N LEU A 29 -8.35 -0.88 -8.27
CA LEU A 29 -9.15 -2.10 -8.45
C LEU A 29 -10.59 -1.95 -7.94
N LEU A 30 -10.79 -1.29 -6.80
CA LEU A 30 -12.13 -1.09 -6.21
C LEU A 30 -12.94 0.01 -6.91
N ILE A 31 -12.28 1.08 -7.38
CA ILE A 31 -12.93 2.23 -8.04
C ILE A 31 -13.36 1.87 -9.47
N PHE A 32 -12.61 0.99 -10.14
CA PHE A 32 -12.92 0.50 -11.49
C PHE A 32 -13.31 -0.99 -11.50
N PRO A 33 -14.47 -1.37 -10.93
CA PRO A 33 -14.97 -2.74 -11.02
C PRO A 33 -15.33 -3.09 -12.47
N GLY A 34 -14.93 -4.28 -12.95
CA GLY A 34 -15.29 -4.77 -14.29
C GLY A 34 -14.29 -4.50 -15.43
N THR A 35 -13.07 -4.06 -15.14
CA THR A 35 -11.98 -3.96 -16.16
C THR A 35 -11.10 -5.22 -16.17
N MET A 36 -10.10 -5.30 -17.04
CA MET A 36 -9.12 -6.41 -17.07
C MET A 36 -8.41 -6.65 -15.71
N LEU A 37 -8.48 -5.68 -14.79
CA LEU A 37 -7.97 -5.76 -13.43
C LEU A 37 -8.80 -6.71 -12.53
N ASP A 38 -10.02 -7.12 -12.91
CA ASP A 38 -10.76 -8.18 -12.22
C ASP A 38 -10.03 -9.54 -12.29
N SER A 39 -9.21 -9.72 -13.32
CA SER A 39 -8.33 -10.90 -13.44
C SER A 39 -7.27 -10.94 -12.33
N LEU A 40 -6.84 -9.79 -11.80
CA LEU A 40 -5.94 -9.71 -10.64
C LEU A 40 -6.62 -10.24 -9.36
N TRP A 41 -7.95 -10.07 -9.22
CA TRP A 41 -8.71 -10.69 -8.14
C TRP A 41 -8.77 -12.22 -8.25
N ARG A 42 -8.63 -12.81 -9.44
CA ARG A 42 -8.50 -14.28 -9.55
C ARG A 42 -7.23 -14.82 -8.91
N LEU A 43 -6.19 -14.00 -8.78
CA LEU A 43 -4.96 -14.39 -8.08
C LEU A 43 -5.17 -14.46 -6.56
N ASN A 44 -6.06 -13.62 -6.01
CA ASN A 44 -6.39 -13.61 -4.59
C ASN A 44 -7.90 -13.36 -4.36
N PRO A 45 -8.74 -14.39 -4.57
CA PRO A 45 -10.20 -14.24 -4.51
C PRO A 45 -10.71 -13.97 -3.09
N LYS A 46 -9.95 -14.38 -2.05
CA LYS A 46 -10.30 -14.08 -0.65
C LYS A 46 -10.23 -12.59 -0.34
N ALA A 47 -9.22 -11.91 -0.89
CA ALA A 47 -9.09 -10.47 -0.71
C ALA A 47 -10.27 -9.74 -1.38
N HIS A 48 -10.68 -10.16 -2.58
CA HIS A 48 -11.84 -9.59 -3.28
C HIS A 48 -13.12 -9.72 -2.44
N ALA A 49 -13.37 -10.91 -1.90
CA ALA A 49 -14.55 -11.16 -1.06
C ALA A 49 -14.58 -10.26 0.18
N ALA A 50 -13.45 -10.10 0.87
CA ALA A 50 -13.36 -9.23 2.05
C ALA A 50 -13.62 -7.76 1.70
N PHE A 51 -13.05 -7.25 0.59
CA PHE A 51 -13.28 -5.87 0.19
C PHE A 51 -14.70 -5.61 -0.31
N GLN A 52 -15.33 -6.58 -0.99
CA GLN A 52 -16.73 -6.53 -1.40
C GLN A 52 -17.67 -6.52 -0.19
N THR A 53 -17.39 -7.30 0.86
CA THR A 53 -18.21 -7.29 2.09
C THR A 53 -18.21 -5.95 2.81
N ILE A 54 -17.14 -5.17 2.66
CA ILE A 54 -16.97 -3.86 3.31
C ILE A 54 -17.40 -2.72 2.37
N GLY A 55 -17.37 -2.93 1.05
CA GLY A 55 -17.82 -1.96 0.05
C GLY A 55 -17.01 -0.65 0.08
N TRP A 56 -17.69 0.49 0.15
CA TRP A 56 -17.06 1.82 0.12
C TRP A 56 -16.08 2.08 1.28
N LEU A 57 -16.33 1.48 2.45
CA LEU A 57 -15.43 1.57 3.61
C LEU A 57 -14.03 1.00 3.31
N SER A 58 -13.92 0.04 2.38
CA SER A 58 -12.65 -0.57 1.98
C SER A 58 -11.75 0.45 1.30
N ILE A 59 -12.34 1.33 0.50
CA ILE A 59 -11.63 2.39 -0.23
C ILE A 59 -11.07 3.39 0.77
N LEU A 60 -11.88 3.83 1.73
CA LEU A 60 -11.45 4.74 2.80
C LEU A 60 -10.35 4.11 3.66
N LEU A 61 -10.51 2.85 4.05
CA LEU A 61 -9.52 2.13 4.85
C LEU A 61 -8.18 2.00 4.09
N MET A 62 -8.22 1.58 2.83
CA MET A 62 -7.02 1.47 2.00
C MET A 62 -6.37 2.82 1.74
N ALA A 63 -7.15 3.90 1.58
CA ALA A 63 -6.61 5.25 1.45
C ALA A 63 -5.92 5.71 2.74
N ALA A 64 -6.50 5.41 3.90
CA ALA A 64 -5.88 5.71 5.20
C ALA A 64 -4.55 4.94 5.38
N ILE A 65 -4.52 3.65 5.02
CA ILE A 65 -3.30 2.84 5.09
C ILE A 65 -2.25 3.35 4.08
N ALA A 66 -2.66 3.63 2.83
CA ALA A 66 -1.76 4.15 1.81
C ALA A 66 -1.11 5.47 2.23
N THR A 67 -1.89 6.39 2.79
CA THR A 67 -1.39 7.68 3.29
C THR A 67 -0.48 7.51 4.50
N ALA A 68 -0.84 6.66 5.47
CA ALA A 68 0.03 6.35 6.60
C ALA A 68 1.38 5.74 6.15
N CYS A 69 1.35 4.79 5.21
CA CYS A 69 2.54 4.18 4.64
C CYS A 69 3.39 5.21 3.87
N ALA A 70 2.77 6.05 3.05
CA ALA A 70 3.47 7.09 2.30
C ALA A 70 4.12 8.12 3.23
N LEU A 71 3.39 8.60 4.24
CA LEU A 71 3.90 9.53 5.24
C LEU A 71 5.07 8.93 6.03
N THR A 72 4.96 7.65 6.40
CA THR A 72 6.03 6.93 7.08
C THR A 72 7.27 6.79 6.20
N ALA A 73 7.10 6.39 4.93
CA ALA A 73 8.21 6.29 3.97
C ALA A 73 8.89 7.66 3.75
N ILE A 74 8.12 8.72 3.58
CA ILE A 74 8.63 10.09 3.39
C ILE A 74 9.35 10.58 4.65
N GLY A 75 8.72 10.45 5.83
CA GLY A 75 9.33 10.87 7.10
C GLY A 75 10.64 10.15 7.37
N LEU A 76 10.68 8.86 7.07
CA LEU A 76 11.85 8.03 7.26
C LEU A 76 12.98 8.36 6.27
N ALA A 77 12.63 8.62 5.00
CA ALA A 77 13.57 9.07 3.98
C ALA A 77 14.16 10.45 4.30
N LYS A 78 13.33 11.39 4.76
CA LYS A 78 13.74 12.75 5.14
C LYS A 78 14.63 12.77 6.38
N ASN A 79 14.38 11.91 7.35
CA ASN A 79 15.21 11.80 8.55
C ASN A 79 16.57 11.11 8.29
N THR A 80 16.75 10.50 7.11
CA THR A 80 18.03 9.87 6.72
C THR A 80 18.85 10.64 5.68
N THR A 81 18.34 11.75 5.16
CA THR A 81 19.03 12.71 4.29
C THR A 81 19.55 13.88 5.09
#